data_AF-S4RVK3-F1
#
_entry.id   AF-S4RVK3-F1
#
_cell.length_a   1.000
_cell.length_b   1.000
_cell.length_c   1.000
_cell.angle_alpha   90.00
_cell.angle_beta   90.00
_cell.angle_gamma   90.00
#
_symmetry.space_group_name_H-M   'P 1'
#
loop_
_entity.id
_entity.type
_entity.pdbx_description
1 polymer ?
#
loop_
_entity_poly.entity_id
_entity_poly.type
_entity_poly.pdbx_seq_one_letter_code
_entity_poly.pdbx_strand_id
1 'polypeptide(L)'
;YERLASLLLLHLCAALEHLKMHGVTHCGLRLENLLLAHSGRPGDPTPRLVLSNFLQAKQQQQPKNRAHHDQVRLAPELLSAAQYRKLDEFQTGILIYEMLHLPNPFEDDPGLRASGYSTDDLPPFLRLSCYSTGLQRLAFQLLQPDPASRLPIAEARVALQLLAWGPQAEHLTRELGGPRPDGRRLQEVLRNWLDVRRALLMVVFAEKALAQDGPEGGGVNLEDWLRCQFFAFATVNCMARAVELLRL
;
A
#
# COMPACT_ATOMS: atom_id res chain seq x y z
N TYR A 1 1.62 -8.45 -15.32
CA TYR A 1 0.58 -8.74 -14.32
C TYR A 1 0.89 -8.10 -12.95
N GLU A 2 2.02 -8.41 -12.29
CA GLU A 2 2.33 -7.89 -10.94
C GLU A 2 2.33 -6.35 -10.80
N ARG A 3 2.68 -5.62 -11.87
CA ARG A 3 2.51 -4.16 -11.92
C ARG A 3 1.05 -3.74 -11.73
N LEU A 4 0.12 -4.37 -12.46
CA LEU A 4 -1.31 -4.10 -12.32
C LEU A 4 -1.80 -4.47 -10.92
N ALA A 5 -1.39 -5.62 -10.38
CA ALA A 5 -1.69 -6.00 -9.01
C ALA A 5 -1.20 -4.93 -8.01
N SER A 6 0.01 -4.41 -8.20
CA SER A 6 0.56 -3.32 -7.36
C SER A 6 -0.27 -2.03 -7.44
N LEU A 7 -0.74 -1.66 -8.64
CA LEU A 7 -1.61 -0.48 -8.82
C LEU A 7 -3.00 -0.67 -8.19
N LEU A 8 -3.56 -1.87 -8.28
CA LEU A 8 -4.82 -2.22 -7.61
C LEU A 8 -4.69 -2.21 -6.08
N LEU A 9 -3.62 -2.81 -5.55
CA LEU A 9 -3.29 -2.75 -4.12
C LEU A 9 -3.07 -1.31 -3.65
N LEU A 10 -2.47 -0.47 -4.50
CA LEU A 10 -2.28 0.95 -4.20
C LEU A 10 -3.63 1.67 -4.05
N HIS A 11 -4.58 1.43 -4.97
CA HIS A 11 -5.95 1.93 -4.84
C HIS A 11 -6.64 1.43 -3.57
N LEU A 12 -6.51 0.14 -3.26
CA LEU A 12 -7.06 -0.44 -2.04
C LEU A 12 -6.49 0.24 -0.80
N CYS A 13 -5.16 0.42 -0.72
CA CYS A 13 -4.51 1.10 0.40
C CYS A 13 -5.03 2.55 0.58
N ALA A 14 -5.25 3.28 -0.52
CA ALA A 14 -5.82 4.62 -0.47
C ALA A 14 -7.27 4.61 0.07
N ALA A 15 -8.10 3.63 -0.34
CA ALA A 15 -9.45 3.46 0.18
C ALA A 15 -9.44 3.12 1.69
N LEU A 16 -8.58 2.21 2.12
CA LEU A 16 -8.44 1.81 3.53
C LEU A 16 -7.90 2.93 4.42
N GLU A 17 -6.95 3.73 3.93
CA GLU A 17 -6.48 4.94 4.62
C GLU A 17 -7.66 5.93 4.82
N HIS A 18 -8.50 6.10 3.80
CA HIS A 18 -9.71 6.91 3.90
C HIS A 18 -10.70 6.38 4.95
N LEU A 19 -10.93 5.06 5.01
CA LEU A 19 -11.77 4.45 6.05
C LEU A 19 -11.20 4.70 7.45
N LYS A 20 -9.89 4.54 7.63
CA LYS A 20 -9.23 4.79 8.92
C LYS A 20 -9.37 6.24 9.39
N MET A 21 -9.30 7.23 8.47
CA MET A 21 -9.56 8.64 8.81
C MET A 21 -10.98 8.86 9.38
N HIS A 22 -11.93 8.01 8.99
CA HIS A 22 -13.31 8.04 9.49
C HIS A 22 -13.56 7.06 10.64
N GLY A 23 -12.51 6.42 11.16
CA GLY A 23 -12.61 5.41 12.21
C GLY A 23 -13.34 4.14 11.77
N VAL A 24 -13.36 3.83 10.47
CA VAL A 24 -13.99 2.62 9.92
C VAL A 24 -12.93 1.57 9.65
N THR A 25 -13.23 0.32 10.00
CA THR A 25 -12.49 -0.89 9.59
C THR A 25 -13.43 -1.74 8.75
N HIS A 26 -13.00 -2.18 7.57
CA HIS A 26 -13.84 -2.92 6.62
C HIS A 26 -14.15 -4.34 7.11
N CYS A 27 -13.17 -5.04 7.68
CA CYS A 27 -13.24 -6.39 8.26
C CYS A 27 -13.59 -7.54 7.30
N GLY A 28 -14.08 -7.25 6.09
CA GLY A 28 -14.47 -8.26 5.09
C GLY A 28 -13.68 -8.17 3.78
N LEU A 29 -12.39 -7.81 3.81
CA LEU A 29 -11.60 -7.68 2.58
C LEU A 29 -11.36 -9.05 1.93
N ARG A 30 -11.88 -9.23 0.71
CA ARG A 30 -11.79 -10.43 -0.14
C ARG A 30 -11.83 -9.98 -1.60
N LEU A 31 -11.23 -10.75 -2.52
CA LEU A 31 -11.20 -10.40 -3.95
C LEU A 31 -12.58 -10.09 -4.54
N GLU A 32 -13.61 -10.87 -4.17
CA GLU A 32 -15.01 -10.68 -4.64
C GLU A 32 -15.63 -9.33 -4.22
N ASN A 33 -15.08 -8.67 -3.19
CA ASN A 33 -15.54 -7.38 -2.70
C ASN A 33 -14.78 -6.19 -3.36
N LEU A 34 -13.81 -6.47 -4.23
CA LEU A 34 -13.02 -5.48 -4.96
C LEU A 34 -13.52 -5.36 -6.40
N LEU A 35 -14.44 -4.43 -6.65
CA LEU A 35 -15.03 -4.24 -7.97
C LEU A 35 -14.07 -3.47 -8.88
N LEU A 36 -13.98 -3.87 -10.15
CA LEU A 36 -13.21 -3.17 -11.17
C LEU A 36 -14.16 -2.43 -12.12
N ALA A 37 -14.03 -1.10 -12.15
CA ALA A 37 -14.78 -0.24 -13.05
C ALA A 37 -13.85 0.35 -14.12
N HIS A 38 -14.39 0.63 -15.30
CA HIS A 38 -13.70 1.44 -16.30
C HIS A 38 -13.42 2.82 -15.72
N SER A 39 -12.23 3.38 -15.96
CA SER A 39 -11.87 4.72 -15.47
C SER A 39 -12.64 5.86 -16.17
N GLY A 40 -13.48 5.52 -17.16
CA GLY A 40 -14.36 6.45 -17.88
C GLY A 40 -13.70 7.13 -19.08
N ARG A 41 -12.43 6.79 -19.38
CA ARG A 41 -11.70 7.32 -20.54
C ARG A 41 -11.39 6.19 -21.54
N PRO A 42 -11.71 6.36 -22.83
CA PRO A 42 -11.28 5.43 -23.88
C PRO A 42 -9.75 5.33 -23.87
N GLY A 43 -9.21 4.10 -23.86
CA GLY A 43 -7.77 3.87 -23.94
C GLY A 43 -6.98 3.90 -22.61
N ASP A 44 -7.61 4.12 -21.45
CA ASP A 44 -6.92 3.96 -20.16
C ASP A 44 -6.83 2.46 -19.79
N PRO A 45 -5.63 1.88 -19.73
CA PRO A 45 -5.47 0.46 -19.45
C PRO A 45 -5.67 0.11 -17.97
N THR A 46 -5.76 1.11 -17.07
CA THR A 46 -5.81 0.87 -15.63
C THR A 46 -7.25 0.93 -15.11
N PRO A 47 -7.84 -0.20 -14.66
CA PRO A 47 -9.17 -0.19 -14.07
C PRO A 47 -9.18 0.55 -12.72
N ARG A 48 -10.31 1.18 -12.42
CA ARG A 48 -10.58 1.80 -11.12
C ARG A 48 -11.07 0.71 -10.16
N LEU A 49 -10.36 0.51 -9.05
CA LEU A 49 -10.81 -0.35 -7.96
C LEU A 49 -11.83 0.39 -7.08
N VAL A 50 -12.94 -0.28 -6.79
CA VAL A 50 -14.00 0.19 -5.88
C VAL A 50 -14.17 -0.84 -4.77
N LEU A 51 -13.88 -0.43 -3.54
CA LEU A 51 -14.14 -1.25 -2.36
C LEU A 51 -15.65 -1.27 -2.07
N SER A 52 -16.22 -2.46 -1.93
CA SER A 52 -17.65 -2.69 -1.75
C SER A 52 -17.93 -3.63 -0.58
N ASN A 53 -19.21 -3.86 -0.28
CA ASN A 53 -19.68 -4.81 0.74
C ASN A 53 -19.22 -4.51 2.19
N PHE A 54 -19.74 -3.42 2.74
CA PHE A 54 -19.48 -2.96 4.12
C PHE A 54 -20.31 -3.68 5.20
N LEU A 55 -20.90 -4.85 4.91
CA LEU A 55 -21.80 -5.54 5.86
C LEU A 55 -21.11 -5.92 7.18
N GLN A 56 -19.80 -6.20 7.14
CA GLN A 56 -19.01 -6.57 8.32
C GLN A 56 -18.24 -5.37 8.93
N ALA A 57 -18.38 -4.18 8.35
CA ALA A 57 -17.59 -3.02 8.74
C ALA A 57 -17.87 -2.63 10.19
N LYS A 58 -16.80 -2.21 10.88
CA LYS A 58 -16.85 -1.73 12.27
C LYS A 58 -16.47 -0.26 12.29
N GLN A 59 -17.31 0.55 12.95
CA GLN A 59 -17.02 1.96 13.17
C GLN A 59 -16.57 2.16 14.62
N GLN A 60 -15.33 2.60 14.79
CA GLN A 60 -14.83 3.06 16.07
C GLN A 60 -15.59 4.34 16.44
N GLN A 61 -16.37 4.30 17.52
CA GLN A 61 -17.04 5.49 18.02
C GLN A 61 -15.98 6.54 18.37
N GLN A 62 -16.01 7.70 17.70
CA GLN A 62 -15.10 8.80 18.03
C GLN A 62 -15.38 9.23 19.49
N PRO A 63 -14.35 9.39 20.34
CA PRO A 63 -14.51 9.72 21.77
C PRO A 63 -14.88 11.20 21.99
N LYS A 64 -15.60 11.85 21.07
CA LYS A 64 -15.88 13.29 21.14
C LYS A 64 -16.86 13.69 22.26
N ASN A 65 -17.36 12.77 23.09
CA ASN A 65 -18.32 13.13 24.15
C ASN A 65 -18.41 12.20 25.38
N ARG A 66 -17.43 11.31 25.65
CA ARG A 66 -17.45 10.52 26.90
C ARG A 66 -16.35 10.98 27.83
N ALA A 67 -16.75 11.58 28.94
CA ALA A 67 -15.88 11.92 30.06
C ALA A 67 -15.03 10.70 30.43
N HIS A 68 -13.75 10.94 30.73
CA HIS A 68 -12.75 9.91 31.02
C HIS A 68 -13.19 8.90 32.10
N HIS A 69 -14.12 9.30 32.98
CA HIS A 69 -14.71 8.47 34.02
C HIS A 69 -15.55 7.28 33.53
N ASP A 70 -16.15 7.36 32.34
CA ASP A 70 -17.04 6.28 31.83
C ASP A 70 -16.27 5.12 31.21
N GLN A 71 -14.99 5.31 30.85
CA GLN A 71 -14.16 4.28 30.21
C GLN A 71 -13.84 3.10 31.15
N VAL A 72 -13.79 3.33 32.47
CA VAL A 72 -13.49 2.32 33.49
C VAL A 72 -14.65 1.33 33.70
N ARG A 73 -15.87 1.67 33.25
CA ARG A 73 -17.08 0.85 33.39
C ARG A 73 -17.48 0.13 32.09
N LEU A 74 -16.75 0.34 31.00
CA LEU A 74 -16.99 -0.37 29.74
C LEU A 74 -16.44 -1.80 29.86
N ALA A 75 -17.27 -2.78 29.52
CA ALA A 75 -16.85 -4.17 29.44
C ALA A 75 -15.72 -4.34 28.40
N PRO A 76 -14.76 -5.26 28.59
CA PRO A 76 -13.56 -5.39 27.73
C PRO A 76 -13.87 -5.58 26.23
N GLU A 77 -15.01 -6.17 25.90
CA GLU A 77 -15.49 -6.34 24.53
C GLU A 77 -15.95 -5.03 23.87
N LEU A 78 -16.24 -3.97 24.62
CA LEU A 78 -16.48 -2.63 24.08
C LEU A 78 -15.15 -1.85 23.88
N LEU A 79 -14.06 -2.32 24.51
CA LEU A 79 -12.69 -1.94 24.16
C LEU A 79 -12.18 -2.73 22.93
N SER A 80 -12.91 -3.77 22.47
CA SER A 80 -12.53 -4.64 21.34
C SER A 80 -12.41 -3.93 19.99
N ALA A 81 -12.99 -2.74 19.81
CA ALA A 81 -12.80 -1.95 18.59
C ALA A 81 -11.31 -1.66 18.31
N ALA A 82 -10.46 -1.66 19.35
CA ALA A 82 -9.01 -1.60 19.20
C ALA A 82 -8.40 -2.86 18.55
N GLN A 83 -8.99 -4.04 18.78
CA GLN A 83 -8.51 -5.33 18.25
C GLN A 83 -8.65 -5.40 16.72
N TYR A 84 -9.63 -4.70 16.14
CA TYR A 84 -9.85 -4.67 14.69
C TYR A 84 -8.98 -3.64 13.95
N ARG A 85 -8.26 -2.75 14.65
CA ARG A 85 -7.53 -1.62 14.02
C ARG A 85 -6.53 -2.03 12.95
N LYS A 86 -6.02 -3.26 13.03
CA LYS A 86 -5.00 -3.83 12.15
C LYS A 86 -5.50 -5.04 11.35
N LEU A 87 -6.82 -5.28 11.34
CA LEU A 87 -7.43 -6.41 10.63
C LEU A 87 -7.38 -6.19 9.12
N ASP A 88 -7.72 -4.99 8.64
CA ASP A 88 -7.69 -4.68 7.21
C ASP A 88 -6.26 -4.81 6.63
N GLU A 89 -5.23 -4.44 7.39
CA GLU A 89 -3.83 -4.67 6.99
C GLU A 89 -3.51 -6.16 6.84
N PHE A 90 -3.96 -6.99 7.78
CA PHE A 90 -3.76 -8.43 7.72
C PHE A 90 -4.47 -9.05 6.50
N GLN A 91 -5.74 -8.71 6.28
CA GLN A 91 -6.47 -9.18 5.10
C GLN A 91 -5.88 -8.66 3.79
N THR A 92 -5.30 -7.46 3.78
CA THR A 92 -4.54 -6.96 2.63
C THR A 92 -3.31 -7.82 2.36
N GLY A 93 -2.61 -8.30 3.40
CA GLY A 93 -1.51 -9.25 3.26
C GLY A 93 -1.93 -10.57 2.59
N ILE A 94 -3.10 -11.11 2.96
CA ILE A 94 -3.70 -12.29 2.31
C ILE A 94 -4.04 -11.99 0.85
N LEU A 95 -4.67 -10.84 0.57
CA LEU A 95 -5.02 -10.43 -0.79
C LEU A 95 -3.79 -10.35 -1.71
N ILE A 96 -2.60 -10.02 -1.20
CA ILE A 96 -1.39 -10.04 -2.03
C ILE A 96 -1.09 -11.46 -2.54
N TYR A 97 -1.28 -12.50 -1.72
CA TYR A 97 -1.13 -13.90 -2.17
C TYR A 97 -2.17 -14.22 -3.26
N GLU A 98 -3.44 -13.96 -2.96
CA GLU A 98 -4.55 -14.29 -3.87
C GLU A 98 -4.41 -13.55 -5.22
N MET A 99 -4.05 -12.26 -5.17
CA MET A 99 -3.77 -11.44 -6.35
C MET A 99 -2.51 -11.84 -7.10
N LEU A 100 -1.68 -12.74 -6.57
CA LEU A 100 -0.53 -13.32 -7.27
C LEU A 100 -0.78 -14.79 -7.66
N HIS A 101 -2.03 -15.23 -7.62
CA HIS A 101 -2.47 -16.60 -7.89
C HIS A 101 -1.85 -17.64 -6.95
N LEU A 102 -1.55 -17.24 -5.72
CA LEU A 102 -1.14 -18.11 -4.64
C LEU A 102 -2.35 -18.37 -3.72
N PRO A 103 -2.43 -19.56 -3.08
CA PRO A 103 -3.47 -19.83 -2.11
C PRO A 103 -3.33 -18.91 -0.88
N ASN A 104 -4.42 -18.73 -0.15
CA ASN A 104 -4.38 -18.08 1.15
C ASN A 104 -3.45 -18.90 2.08
N PRO A 105 -2.36 -18.31 2.61
CA PRO A 105 -1.36 -19.05 3.37
C PRO A 105 -1.94 -19.69 4.64
N PHE A 106 -3.07 -19.20 5.14
CA PHE A 106 -3.72 -19.73 6.33
C PHE A 106 -4.83 -20.74 6.03
N GLU A 107 -5.14 -21.08 4.77
CA GLU A 107 -6.21 -22.05 4.46
C GLU A 107 -5.82 -23.49 4.74
N ASP A 108 -4.61 -23.89 4.32
CA ASP A 108 -4.18 -25.29 4.35
C ASP A 108 -3.13 -25.60 5.42
N ASP A 109 -2.63 -24.59 6.16
CA ASP A 109 -1.64 -24.77 7.21
C ASP A 109 -2.21 -24.46 8.62
N PRO A 110 -2.61 -25.49 9.39
CA PRO A 110 -3.09 -25.29 10.76
C PRO A 110 -2.00 -24.78 11.72
N GLY A 111 -0.71 -24.94 11.38
CA GLY A 111 0.41 -24.39 12.14
C GLY A 111 0.49 -22.87 12.05
N LEU A 112 0.17 -22.29 10.89
CA LEU A 112 0.08 -20.84 10.71
C LEU A 112 -1.13 -20.22 11.41
N ARG A 113 -2.18 -21.02 11.69
CA ARG A 113 -3.37 -20.56 12.45
C ARG A 113 -3.14 -20.53 13.96
N ALA A 114 -2.22 -21.36 14.46
CA ALA A 114 -1.77 -21.24 15.83
C ALA A 114 -1.02 -19.91 15.96
N SER A 115 -1.42 -19.06 16.90
CA SER A 115 -1.03 -17.64 17.04
C SER A 115 0.46 -17.35 17.29
N GLY A 116 1.37 -18.29 17.00
CA GLY A 116 2.81 -18.21 17.20
C GLY A 116 3.66 -18.45 15.94
N TYR A 117 3.10 -18.34 14.73
CA TYR A 117 3.90 -18.43 13.50
C TYR A 117 4.84 -17.24 13.35
N SER A 118 5.99 -17.46 12.71
CA SER A 118 6.89 -16.41 12.24
C SER A 118 6.59 -16.07 10.78
N THR A 119 6.91 -14.86 10.35
CA THR A 119 6.82 -14.52 8.91
C THR A 119 7.76 -15.34 8.03
N ASP A 120 8.76 -15.98 8.62
CA ASP A 120 9.65 -16.92 7.92
C ASP A 120 8.95 -18.24 7.57
N ASP A 121 7.83 -18.56 8.24
CA ASP A 121 7.01 -19.75 7.97
C ASP A 121 6.03 -19.52 6.81
N LEU A 122 5.87 -18.28 6.35
CA LEU A 122 4.97 -17.94 5.25
C LEU A 122 5.53 -18.45 3.90
N PRO A 123 4.67 -18.98 2.99
CA PRO A 123 5.13 -19.46 1.69
C PRO A 123 5.80 -18.33 0.88
N PRO A 124 7.01 -18.56 0.30
CA PRO A 124 7.72 -17.53 -0.45
C PRO A 124 7.10 -17.31 -1.84
N PHE A 125 7.37 -16.14 -2.44
CA PHE A 125 6.90 -15.83 -3.79
C PHE A 125 7.93 -16.26 -4.83
N LEU A 126 7.45 -16.70 -5.99
CA LEU A 126 8.32 -16.90 -7.15
C LEU A 126 8.79 -15.53 -7.66
N ARG A 127 10.09 -15.40 -7.98
CA ARG A 127 10.65 -14.17 -8.54
C ARG A 127 10.38 -14.08 -10.03
N LEU A 128 9.18 -13.62 -10.39
CA LEU A 128 8.71 -13.51 -11.77
C LEU A 128 8.97 -12.12 -12.38
N SER A 129 9.17 -11.10 -11.54
CA SER A 129 9.46 -9.75 -12.02
C SER A 129 10.19 -8.90 -10.97
N CYS A 130 10.45 -7.63 -11.29
CA CYS A 130 11.00 -6.67 -10.33
C CYS A 130 10.06 -6.34 -9.15
N TYR A 131 8.76 -6.68 -9.25
CA TYR A 131 7.78 -6.45 -8.17
C TYR A 131 7.76 -7.60 -7.15
N SER A 132 8.06 -8.84 -7.55
CA SER A 132 7.83 -10.04 -6.72
C SER A 132 8.48 -9.96 -5.34
N THR A 133 9.76 -9.57 -5.28
CA THR A 133 10.49 -9.45 -4.01
C THR A 133 9.86 -8.39 -3.10
N GLY A 134 9.49 -7.23 -3.68
CA GLY A 134 8.88 -6.14 -2.93
C GLY A 134 7.48 -6.50 -2.41
N LEU A 135 6.67 -7.14 -3.24
CA LEU A 135 5.34 -7.63 -2.87
C LEU A 135 5.42 -8.72 -1.79
N GLN A 136 6.40 -9.62 -1.85
CA GLN A 136 6.61 -10.61 -0.79
C GLN A 136 6.95 -9.94 0.54
N ARG A 137 7.89 -8.98 0.53
CA ARG A 137 8.24 -8.24 1.76
C ARG A 137 7.04 -7.50 2.32
N LEU A 138 6.27 -6.86 1.45
CA LEU A 138 5.06 -6.15 1.85
C LEU A 138 4.02 -7.10 2.48
N ALA A 139 3.76 -8.25 1.85
CA ALA A 139 2.88 -9.27 2.39
C ALA A 139 3.35 -9.73 3.78
N PHE A 140 4.64 -10.02 3.94
CA PHE A 140 5.18 -10.49 5.23
C PHE A 140 5.04 -9.42 6.32
N GLN A 141 5.26 -8.14 6.00
CA GLN A 141 5.08 -7.04 6.95
C GLN A 141 3.61 -6.79 7.32
N LEU A 142 2.68 -7.04 6.40
CA LEU A 142 1.23 -6.98 6.65
C LEU A 142 0.70 -8.22 7.40
N LEU A 143 1.36 -9.36 7.25
CA LEU A 143 1.03 -10.64 7.89
C LEU A 143 1.83 -10.89 9.17
N GLN A 144 2.34 -9.86 9.83
CA GLN A 144 2.92 -10.01 11.17
C GLN A 144 1.84 -10.51 12.16
N PRO A 145 2.14 -11.54 12.97
CA PRO A 145 1.18 -12.11 13.92
C PRO A 145 0.77 -11.08 14.98
N ASP A 146 1.75 -10.36 15.53
CA ASP A 146 1.53 -9.26 16.46
C ASP A 146 1.02 -8.00 15.74
N PRO A 147 -0.17 -7.47 16.10
CA PRO A 147 -0.71 -6.24 15.53
C PRO A 147 0.16 -5.00 15.74
N ALA A 148 0.97 -4.95 16.81
CA ALA A 148 1.85 -3.81 17.07
C ALA A 148 3.04 -3.77 16.10
N SER A 149 3.54 -4.94 15.73
CA SER A 149 4.59 -5.11 14.71
C SER A 149 4.06 -5.04 13.27
N ARG A 150 2.74 -5.11 13.07
CA ARG A 150 2.10 -5.12 11.74
C ARG A 150 2.16 -3.76 11.06
N LEU A 151 2.61 -3.76 9.81
CA LEU A 151 2.78 -2.54 9.01
C LEU A 151 1.47 -1.75 8.90
N PRO A 152 1.46 -0.42 9.11
CA PRO A 152 0.30 0.43 8.83
C PRO A 152 -0.01 0.52 7.33
N ILE A 153 -1.30 0.61 6.98
CA ILE A 153 -1.71 0.69 5.57
C ILE A 153 -1.14 1.91 4.82
N ALA A 154 -0.91 3.03 5.52
CA ALA A 154 -0.27 4.21 4.94
C ALA A 154 1.18 3.95 4.52
N GLU A 155 1.92 3.13 5.27
CA GLU A 155 3.28 2.73 4.93
C GLU A 155 3.30 1.71 3.80
N ALA A 156 2.33 0.78 3.79
CA ALA A 156 2.09 -0.12 2.66
C ALA A 156 1.82 0.65 1.35
N ARG A 157 1.03 1.73 1.44
CA ARG A 157 0.75 2.62 0.31
C ARG A 157 2.04 3.23 -0.26
N VAL A 158 2.91 3.77 0.59
CA VAL A 158 4.19 4.36 0.17
C VAL A 158 5.12 3.29 -0.43
N ALA A 159 5.15 2.08 0.14
CA ALA A 159 5.93 0.97 -0.41
C ALA A 159 5.45 0.60 -1.83
N LEU A 160 4.15 0.48 -2.07
CA LEU A 160 3.58 0.23 -3.40
C LEU A 160 3.88 1.38 -4.38
N GLN A 161 3.86 2.64 -3.92
CA GLN A 161 4.26 3.79 -4.74
C GLN A 161 5.75 3.72 -5.15
N LEU A 162 6.63 3.29 -4.24
CA LEU A 162 8.04 3.07 -4.56
C LEU A 162 8.24 1.90 -5.53
N LEU A 163 7.50 0.80 -5.39
CA LEU A 163 7.56 -0.29 -6.38
C LEU A 163 7.09 0.18 -7.77
N ALA A 164 6.09 1.06 -7.83
CA ALA A 164 5.51 1.53 -9.09
C ALA A 164 6.36 2.60 -9.79
N TRP A 165 6.93 3.56 -9.04
CA TRP A 165 7.60 4.75 -9.58
C TRP A 165 8.85 5.20 -8.82
N GLY A 166 9.29 4.47 -7.79
CA GLY A 166 10.46 4.79 -6.97
C GLY A 166 11.80 4.60 -7.68
N PRO A 167 12.92 4.96 -7.02
CA PRO A 167 14.25 4.66 -7.52
C PRO A 167 14.46 3.16 -7.60
N GLN A 168 15.07 2.70 -8.69
CA GLN A 168 15.45 1.29 -8.85
C GLN A 168 16.57 0.93 -7.86
N ALA A 169 16.56 -0.31 -7.36
CA ALA A 169 17.56 -0.81 -6.41
C ALA A 169 19.00 -0.66 -6.92
N GLU A 170 19.23 -0.88 -8.22
CA GLU A 170 20.55 -0.71 -8.85
C GLU A 170 21.04 0.75 -8.80
N HIS A 171 20.14 1.71 -9.04
CA HIS A 171 20.46 3.13 -8.93
C HIS A 171 20.79 3.52 -7.49
N LEU A 172 20.00 3.05 -6.51
CA LEU A 172 20.30 3.26 -5.09
C LEU A 172 21.67 2.66 -4.73
N THR A 173 21.93 1.42 -5.11
CA THR A 173 23.19 0.73 -4.80
C THR A 173 24.41 1.49 -5.37
N ARG A 174 24.30 1.97 -6.62
CA ARG A 174 25.34 2.76 -7.28
C ARG A 174 25.61 4.09 -6.58
N GLU A 175 24.56 4.86 -6.29
CA GLU A 175 24.68 6.19 -5.68
C GLU A 175 25.12 6.14 -4.20
N LEU A 176 24.84 5.02 -3.53
CA LEU A 176 25.17 4.81 -2.12
C LEU A 176 26.58 4.22 -1.91
N GLY A 177 27.22 3.70 -2.96
CA GLY A 177 28.62 3.27 -2.93
C GLY A 177 28.91 2.05 -2.05
N GLY A 178 27.91 1.21 -1.77
CA GLY A 178 28.09 -0.02 -0.99
C GLY A 178 26.81 -0.52 -0.29
N PRO A 179 26.86 -1.72 0.33
CA PRO A 179 25.70 -2.44 0.87
C PRO A 179 25.11 -1.87 2.17
N ARG A 180 25.77 -0.88 2.80
CA ARG A 180 25.27 -0.18 3.99
C ARG A 180 25.40 1.33 3.80
N PRO A 181 24.37 1.99 3.26
CA PRO A 181 24.38 3.44 3.16
C PRO A 181 24.36 4.09 4.54
N ASP A 182 25.14 5.15 4.72
CA ASP A 182 24.87 6.12 5.79
C ASP A 182 23.45 6.66 5.57
N GLY A 183 22.62 6.67 6.62
CA GLY A 183 21.26 7.17 6.57
C GLY A 183 21.19 8.61 6.03
N ARG A 184 22.23 9.43 6.27
CA ARG A 184 22.33 10.78 5.69
C ARG A 184 22.48 10.75 4.17
N ARG A 185 23.36 9.90 3.66
CA ARG A 185 23.60 9.74 2.21
C ARG A 185 22.35 9.22 1.51
N LEU A 186 21.62 8.27 2.11
CA LEU A 186 20.34 7.81 1.57
C LEU A 186 19.33 8.95 1.47
N GLN A 187 19.21 9.78 2.50
CA GLN A 187 18.32 10.93 2.49
C GLN A 187 18.68 11.94 1.39
N GLU A 188 19.97 12.22 1.19
CA GLU A 188 20.45 13.11 0.12
C GLU A 188 20.15 12.56 -1.28
N VAL A 189 20.44 11.28 -1.53
CA VAL A 189 20.14 10.62 -2.81
C VAL A 189 18.63 10.65 -3.09
N LEU A 190 17.80 10.32 -2.10
CA LEU A 190 16.35 10.35 -2.23
C LEU A 190 15.80 11.76 -2.44
N ARG A 191 16.39 12.78 -1.79
CA ARG A 191 16.04 14.19 -1.99
C ARG A 191 16.27 14.60 -3.45
N ASN A 192 17.49 14.40 -3.94
CA ASN A 192 17.87 14.77 -5.29
C ASN A 192 17.02 14.03 -6.34
N TRP A 193 16.82 12.72 -6.13
CA TRP A 193 15.96 11.92 -6.99
C TRP A 193 14.53 12.44 -7.01
N LEU A 194 13.97 12.79 -5.85
CA LEU A 194 12.60 13.28 -5.73
C LEU A 194 12.42 14.63 -6.42
N ASP A 195 13.37 15.54 -6.28
CA ASP A 195 13.34 16.87 -6.90
C ASP A 195 13.41 16.76 -8.44
N VAL A 196 14.29 15.91 -8.97
CA VAL A 196 14.38 15.64 -10.42
C VAL A 196 13.06 15.02 -10.93
N ARG A 197 12.51 14.04 -10.21
CA ARG A 197 11.27 13.36 -10.64
C ARG A 197 10.06 14.29 -10.63
N ARG A 198 9.98 15.21 -9.67
CA ARG A 198 8.95 16.26 -9.64
C ARG A 198 9.08 17.20 -10.83
N ALA A 199 10.30 17.66 -11.14
CA ALA A 199 10.54 18.51 -12.30
C ALA A 199 10.16 17.82 -13.62
N LEU A 200 10.55 16.56 -13.80
CA LEU A 200 10.18 15.77 -14.98
C LEU A 200 8.67 15.55 -15.08
N LEU A 201 7.99 15.30 -13.97
CA LEU A 201 6.53 15.17 -13.95
C LEU A 201 5.85 16.46 -14.44
N MET A 202 6.33 17.63 -14.00
CA MET A 202 5.81 18.92 -14.47
C MET A 202 5.98 19.11 -15.98
N VAL A 203 7.13 18.72 -16.53
CA VAL A 203 7.40 18.78 -17.98
C VAL A 203 6.45 17.87 -18.74
N VAL A 204 6.30 16.62 -18.32
CA VAL A 204 5.38 15.65 -18.96
C VAL A 204 3.93 16.16 -18.98
N PHE A 205 3.48 16.78 -17.89
CA PHE A 205 2.13 17.36 -17.85
C PHE A 205 1.99 18.63 -18.69
N ALA A 206 3.02 19.46 -18.80
CA ALA A 206 3.03 20.60 -19.70
C ALA A 206 2.94 20.15 -21.17
N GLU A 207 3.69 19.13 -21.57
CA GLU A 207 3.62 18.54 -22.91
C GLU A 207 2.24 17.94 -23.20
N LYS A 208 1.68 17.18 -22.24
CA LYS A 208 0.32 16.64 -22.36
C LYS A 208 -0.74 17.74 -22.52
N ALA A 209 -0.59 18.86 -21.83
CA ALA A 209 -1.50 20.00 -21.94
C ALA A 209 -1.45 20.64 -23.35
N LEU A 210 -0.27 20.72 -23.96
CA LEU A 210 -0.11 21.22 -25.33
C LEU A 210 -0.66 20.23 -26.38
N ALA A 211 -0.64 18.93 -26.08
CA ALA A 211 -1.11 17.87 -26.99
C ALA A 211 -2.63 17.62 -26.94
N GLN A 212 -3.40 18.35 -26.12
CA GLN A 212 -4.85 18.12 -25.96
C GLN A 212 -5.67 18.39 -27.22
N ASP A 213 -5.12 19.10 -28.21
CA ASP A 213 -5.79 19.43 -29.48
C ASP A 213 -5.64 18.32 -30.56
N GLY A 214 -5.02 17.17 -30.26
CA GLY A 214 -4.78 16.07 -31.20
C GLY A 214 -5.84 14.93 -31.17
N PRO A 215 -5.99 14.17 -32.27
CA PRO A 215 -7.02 13.12 -32.42
C PRO A 215 -6.86 11.90 -31.48
N GLU A 216 -5.70 11.72 -30.84
CA GLU A 216 -5.45 10.64 -29.87
C GLU A 216 -5.64 11.04 -28.40
N GLY A 217 -6.15 12.23 -28.11
CA GLY A 217 -6.62 12.63 -26.78
C GLY A 217 -5.56 12.45 -25.67
N GLY A 218 -4.61 13.39 -25.57
CA GLY A 218 -3.57 13.48 -24.54
C GLY A 218 -4.08 13.73 -23.10
N GLY A 219 -5.13 13.02 -22.69
CA GLY A 219 -5.75 13.16 -21.39
C GLY A 219 -4.97 12.46 -20.27
N VAL A 220 -4.92 13.10 -19.11
CA VAL A 220 -4.41 12.52 -17.85
C VAL A 220 -5.15 11.22 -17.50
N ASN A 221 -4.47 10.07 -17.41
CA ASN A 221 -5.11 8.80 -17.05
C ASN A 221 -5.09 8.56 -15.52
N LEU A 222 -5.69 7.46 -15.07
CA LEU A 222 -5.72 7.13 -13.63
C LEU A 222 -4.31 6.93 -13.05
N GLU A 223 -3.41 6.29 -13.79
CA GLU A 223 -2.03 6.08 -13.33
C GLU A 223 -1.28 7.41 -13.16
N ASP A 224 -1.45 8.35 -14.10
CA ASP A 224 -0.88 9.70 -14.03
C ASP A 224 -1.32 10.42 -12.75
N TRP A 225 -2.61 10.31 -12.39
CA TRP A 225 -3.15 10.89 -11.17
C TRP A 225 -2.54 10.27 -9.90
N LEU A 226 -2.44 8.94 -9.82
CA LEU A 226 -1.79 8.26 -8.69
C LEU A 226 -0.31 8.63 -8.55
N ARG A 227 0.37 8.74 -9.70
CA ARG A 227 1.76 9.16 -9.77
C ARG A 227 1.93 10.61 -9.27
N CYS A 228 1.04 11.51 -9.67
CA CYS A 228 1.00 12.88 -9.13
C CYS A 228 0.78 12.91 -7.63
N GLN A 229 -0.16 12.11 -7.10
CA GLN A 229 -0.36 12.03 -5.66
C GLN A 229 0.90 11.58 -4.93
N PHE A 230 1.61 10.57 -5.44
CA PHE A 230 2.88 10.16 -4.87
C PHE A 230 3.88 11.32 -4.84
N PHE A 231 4.19 11.92 -5.98
CA PHE A 231 5.23 12.96 -6.03
C PHE A 231 4.85 14.25 -5.31
N ALA A 232 3.56 14.60 -5.23
CA ALA A 232 3.09 15.76 -4.49
C ALA A 232 3.30 15.60 -2.97
N PHE A 233 3.03 14.41 -2.41
CA PHE A 233 3.01 14.21 -0.96
C PHE A 233 4.19 13.38 -0.42
N ALA A 234 5.00 12.77 -1.27
CA ALA A 234 6.17 12.02 -0.84
C ALA A 234 7.17 12.91 -0.09
N THR A 235 7.65 12.39 1.04
CA THR A 235 8.75 12.98 1.80
C THR A 235 9.95 12.05 1.77
N VAL A 236 11.14 12.59 1.92
CA VAL A 236 12.37 11.79 2.00
C VAL A 236 12.28 10.76 3.14
N ASN A 237 11.68 11.13 4.27
CA ASN A 237 11.55 10.24 5.42
C ASN A 237 10.62 9.05 5.13
N CYS A 238 9.46 9.27 4.51
CA CYS A 238 8.57 8.15 4.19
C CYS A 238 9.17 7.24 3.11
N MET A 239 9.90 7.83 2.15
CA MET A 239 10.62 7.06 1.13
C MET A 239 11.76 6.24 1.74
N ALA A 240 12.58 6.81 2.62
CA ALA A 240 13.69 6.11 3.27
C ALA A 240 13.20 4.89 4.07
N ARG A 241 12.14 5.06 4.87
CA ARG A 241 11.50 3.96 5.61
C ARG A 241 10.97 2.87 4.68
N ALA A 242 10.38 3.25 3.55
CA ALA A 242 9.88 2.29 2.58
C ALA A 242 11.00 1.58 1.80
N VAL A 243 12.14 2.24 1.53
CA VAL A 243 13.36 1.61 0.99
C VAL A 243 13.90 0.56 1.96
N GLU A 244 13.99 0.89 3.25
CA GLU A 244 14.41 -0.06 4.30
C GLU A 244 13.46 -1.25 4.39
N LEU A 245 12.15 -1.01 4.39
CA LEU A 245 11.12 -2.05 4.43
C LEU A 245 11.23 -3.01 3.24
N LEU A 246 11.37 -2.46 2.05
CA LEU A 246 11.47 -3.22 0.81
C LEU A 246 12.88 -3.78 0.60
N ARG A 247 13.87 -3.43 1.45
CA ARG A 247 15.33 -3.56 1.27
C ARG A 247 15.75 -3.44 -0.19
N LEU A 248 15.43 -2.28 -0.76
CA LEU A 248 15.88 -1.82 -2.09
C LEU A 248 17.29 -1.22 -2.02
#